data_AF-A0A7C8YYK5-F1
#
_entry.id   AF-A0A7C8YYK5-F1
#
_cell.length_a   1.000
_cell.length_b   1.000
_cell.length_c   1.000
_cell.angle_alpha   90.00
_cell.angle_beta   90.00
_cell.angle_gamma   90.00
#
_symmetry.space_group_name_H-M   'P 1'
#
loop_
_entity.id
_entity.type
_entity.pdbx_description
1 polymer ?
#
loop_
_entity_poly.entity_id
_entity_poly.type
_entity_poly.pdbx_seq_one_letter_code
_entity_poly.pdbx_strand_id
1 'polypeptide(L)'
;ITTLGGKSPMLLEMNPVHNQIPVLIHNGKPVCESLIIVEYVDEVLKGKASGNLLPCNPYQRSQARFWAHFVDTKVYPPSWNLWRTQGEPQKKAKTDFIESLKVLEEEL
;
A
#
# COMPACT_ATOMS: atom_id res chain seq x y z
N ILE A 1 18.30 -0.94 -25.45
CA ILE A 1 17.97 -2.28 -24.90
C ILE A 1 17.72 -2.09 -23.41
N THR A 2 16.47 -1.95 -22.98
CA THR A 2 16.12 -1.98 -21.55
C THR A 2 15.42 -3.30 -21.30
N THR A 3 16.09 -4.12 -20.48
CA THR A 3 15.84 -5.53 -20.21
C THR A 3 14.42 -5.78 -19.70
N LEU A 4 13.70 -6.68 -20.38
CA LEU A 4 12.54 -7.40 -19.86
C LEU A 4 12.96 -8.11 -18.57
N GLY A 5 12.70 -7.51 -17.41
CA GLY A 5 12.94 -8.09 -16.08
C GLY A 5 13.82 -7.27 -15.13
N GLY A 6 14.40 -6.13 -15.55
CA GLY A 6 15.23 -5.27 -14.71
C GLY A 6 14.47 -4.07 -14.12
N LYS A 7 14.75 -3.73 -12.85
CA LYS A 7 14.32 -2.45 -12.27
C LYS A 7 14.98 -1.30 -13.04
N SER A 8 14.26 -0.21 -13.30
CA SER A 8 14.81 0.92 -14.05
C SER A 8 15.91 1.64 -13.25
N PRO A 9 16.94 2.22 -13.89
CA PRO A 9 17.96 3.01 -13.19
C PRO A 9 17.36 4.12 -12.34
N MET A 10 16.32 4.79 -12.86
CA MET A 10 15.58 5.82 -12.13
C MET A 10 14.93 5.28 -10.85
N LEU A 11 14.36 4.06 -10.86
CA LEU A 11 13.79 3.47 -9.64
C LEU A 11 14.86 3.21 -8.59
N LEU A 12 16.03 2.71 -9.00
CA LEU A 12 17.15 2.44 -8.10
C LEU A 12 17.73 3.74 -7.52
N GLU A 13 17.75 4.83 -8.30
CA GLU A 13 18.16 6.15 -7.83
C GLU A 13 17.15 6.75 -6.85
N MET A 14 15.85 6.62 -7.15
CA MET A 14 14.79 7.29 -6.38
C MET A 14 14.36 6.51 -5.13
N ASN A 15 14.56 5.19 -5.10
CA ASN A 15 14.36 4.34 -3.92
C ASN A 15 15.53 3.34 -3.77
N PRO A 16 16.73 3.82 -3.40
CA PRO A 16 17.91 2.97 -3.31
C PRO A 16 17.83 1.94 -2.16
N VAL A 17 16.96 2.19 -1.17
CA VAL A 17 16.83 1.35 0.03
C VAL A 17 16.06 0.08 -0.29
N HIS A 18 14.80 0.19 -0.74
CA HIS A 18 13.95 -0.98 -0.98
C HIS A 18 13.92 -1.38 -2.46
N ASN A 19 14.26 -0.46 -3.36
CA ASN A 19 14.20 -0.69 -4.81
C ASN A 19 12.78 -1.14 -5.24
N GLN A 20 11.75 -0.67 -4.55
CA GLN A 20 10.37 -1.11 -4.72
C GLN A 20 9.50 0.02 -5.26
N ILE A 21 8.47 -0.37 -5.99
CA ILE A 21 7.37 0.51 -6.41
C ILE A 21 6.20 0.36 -5.42
N PRO A 22 5.33 1.38 -5.29
CA PRO A 22 5.36 2.68 -5.97
C PRO A 22 6.42 3.65 -5.41
N VAL A 23 6.85 4.59 -6.27
CA VAL A 23 7.64 5.78 -5.89
C VAL A 23 6.97 6.99 -6.56
N LEU A 24 6.55 7.97 -5.76
CA LEU A 24 6.03 9.24 -6.23
C LEU A 24 7.17 10.27 -6.30
N ILE A 25 7.33 10.95 -7.42
CA ILE A 25 8.32 12.02 -7.57
C ILE A 25 7.58 13.36 -7.65
N HIS A 26 7.74 14.21 -6.64
CA HIS A 26 7.15 15.55 -6.61
C HIS A 26 8.27 16.60 -6.48
N ASN A 27 8.38 17.49 -7.47
CA ASN A 27 9.43 18.52 -7.55
C ASN A 27 10.84 17.93 -7.42
N GLY A 28 11.09 16.81 -8.11
CA GLY A 28 12.38 16.12 -8.11
C GLY A 28 12.70 15.37 -6.81
N LYS A 29 11.78 15.33 -5.84
CA LYS A 29 11.97 14.63 -4.56
C LYS A 29 11.13 13.34 -4.53
N PRO A 30 11.75 12.17 -4.24
CA PRO A 30 11.01 10.92 -4.16
C PRO A 30 10.30 10.75 -2.81
N VAL A 31 9.10 10.16 -2.86
CA VAL A 31 8.33 9.66 -1.73
C VAL A 31 8.05 8.18 -2.01
N CYS A 32 8.49 7.31 -1.10
CA CYS A 32 8.41 5.85 -1.24
C CYS A 32 7.35 5.28 -0.28
N GLU A 33 6.96 4.02 -0.50
CA GLU A 33 5.93 3.29 0.23
C GLU A 33 4.50 3.78 -0.06
N SER A 34 3.62 2.85 -0.43
CA SER A 34 2.25 3.17 -0.89
C SER A 34 1.46 3.98 0.14
N LEU A 35 1.47 3.57 1.42
CA LEU A 35 0.73 4.25 2.49
C LEU A 35 1.33 5.64 2.78
N ILE A 36 2.65 5.77 2.77
CA ILE A 36 3.34 7.06 2.97
C ILE A 36 3.02 8.01 1.81
N ILE A 37 2.99 7.51 0.57
CA ILE A 37 2.59 8.28 -0.61
C ILE A 37 1.16 8.81 -0.47
N VAL A 38 0.21 7.98 0.00
CA VAL A 38 -1.18 8.42 0.21
C VAL A 38 -1.26 9.50 1.28
N GLU A 39 -0.55 9.36 2.39
CA GLU A 39 -0.50 10.40 3.44
C GLU A 39 0.12 11.71 2.92
N TYR A 40 1.20 11.61 2.15
CA TYR A 40 1.84 12.76 1.51
C TYR A 40 0.87 13.49 0.56
N VAL A 41 0.14 12.74 -0.26
CA VAL A 41 -0.87 13.31 -1.16
C VAL A 41 -1.97 14.01 -0.37
N ASP A 42 -2.49 13.39 0.69
CA ASP A 42 -3.46 14.02 1.59
C ASP A 42 -2.94 15.36 2.14
N GLU A 43 -1.68 15.39 2.59
CA GLU A 43 -1.04 16.61 3.10
C GLU A 43 -0.85 17.71 2.06
N VAL A 44 -0.45 17.36 0.84
CA VAL A 44 -0.26 18.32 -0.26
C VAL A 44 -1.59 18.84 -0.82
N LEU A 45 -2.67 18.08 -0.64
CA LEU A 45 -4.02 18.45 -1.06
C LEU A 45 -4.81 19.18 0.03
N LYS A 46 -4.39 19.12 1.30
CA LYS A 46 -5.01 19.90 2.39
C LYS A 46 -5.14 21.38 2.01
N GLY A 47 -6.35 21.90 2.12
CA GLY A 47 -6.68 23.30 1.79
C GLY A 47 -6.97 23.57 0.31
N LYS A 48 -6.94 22.56 -0.56
CA LYS A 48 -7.44 22.65 -1.95
C LYS A 48 -8.90 22.18 -2.02
N ALA A 49 -9.60 22.57 -3.08
CA ALA A 49 -11.03 22.30 -3.28
C ALA A 49 -11.40 20.79 -3.36
N SER A 50 -10.42 19.88 -3.40
CA SER A 50 -10.57 18.44 -3.62
C SER A 50 -10.95 17.62 -2.38
N GLY A 51 -11.08 18.24 -1.20
CA GLY A 51 -11.37 17.53 0.06
C GLY A 51 -10.16 16.75 0.61
N ASN A 52 -10.27 16.31 1.87
CA ASN A 52 -9.24 15.51 2.54
C ASN A 52 -9.51 14.02 2.30
N LEU A 53 -8.45 13.25 2.02
CA LEU A 53 -8.51 11.79 1.94
C LEU A 53 -8.68 11.19 3.34
N LEU A 54 -8.02 11.77 4.33
CA LEU A 54 -8.10 11.33 5.72
C LEU A 54 -9.05 12.20 6.56
N PRO A 55 -9.74 11.62 7.55
CA PRO A 55 -10.54 12.39 8.50
C PRO A 55 -9.71 13.46 9.24
N CYS A 56 -10.32 14.62 9.52
CA CYS A 56 -9.67 15.67 10.31
C CYS A 56 -9.57 15.30 11.80
N ASN A 57 -10.55 14.56 12.32
CA ASN A 57 -10.57 14.15 13.72
C ASN A 57 -9.38 13.19 14.00
N PRO A 58 -8.56 13.45 15.03
CA PRO A 58 -7.38 12.63 15.30
C PRO A 58 -7.68 11.14 15.53
N TYR A 59 -8.75 10.83 16.24
CA TYR A 59 -9.15 9.46 16.54
C TYR A 59 -9.60 8.74 15.27
N GLN A 60 -10.51 9.33 14.49
CA GLN A 60 -10.95 8.74 13.22
C GLN A 60 -9.79 8.55 12.24
N ARG A 61 -8.87 9.51 12.18
CA ARG A 61 -7.65 9.38 11.38
C ARG A 61 -6.75 8.24 11.85
N SER A 62 -6.62 8.02 13.17
CA SER A 62 -5.89 6.86 13.68
C SER A 62 -6.57 5.53 13.34
N GLN A 63 -7.91 5.47 13.34
CA GLN A 63 -8.64 4.28 12.90
C GLN A 63 -8.40 4.00 11.41
N ALA A 64 -8.48 5.03 10.55
CA ALA A 64 -8.18 4.88 9.13
C ALA A 64 -6.76 4.34 8.87
N ARG A 65 -5.76 4.87 9.61
CA ARG A 65 -4.36 4.38 9.54
C ARG A 65 -4.21 2.95 10.03
N PHE A 66 -4.88 2.59 11.12
CA PHE A 66 -4.88 1.23 11.64
C PHE A 66 -5.39 0.25 10.59
N TRP A 67 -6.54 0.53 9.98
CA TRP A 67 -7.13 -0.34 8.96
C TRP A 67 -6.30 -0.38 7.67
N ALA A 68 -5.72 0.74 7.25
CA ALA A 68 -4.78 0.75 6.11
C ALA A 68 -3.55 -0.14 6.37
N HIS A 69 -3.00 -0.10 7.59
CA HIS A 69 -1.91 -0.99 8.00
C HIS A 69 -2.34 -2.46 8.11
N PHE A 70 -3.55 -2.72 8.59
CA PHE A 70 -4.13 -4.06 8.60
C PHE A 70 -4.24 -4.63 7.18
N VAL A 71 -4.70 -3.83 6.22
CA VAL A 71 -4.75 -4.24 4.81
C VAL A 71 -3.36 -4.59 4.28
N ASP A 72 -2.37 -3.74 4.52
CA ASP A 72 -0.99 -3.96 4.05
C ASP A 72 -0.34 -5.22 4.64
N THR A 73 -0.64 -5.54 5.91
CA THR A 73 0.04 -6.63 6.63
C THR A 73 -0.73 -7.95 6.67
N LYS A 74 -2.06 -7.90 6.63
CA LYS A 74 -2.94 -9.08 6.79
C LYS A 74 -3.70 -9.44 5.52
N VAL A 75 -4.09 -8.46 4.72
CA VAL A 75 -4.92 -8.71 3.53
C VAL A 75 -4.05 -8.88 2.29
N TYR A 76 -3.08 -7.99 2.07
CA TYR A 76 -2.27 -7.98 0.85
C TYR A 76 -1.41 -9.23 0.69
N PRO A 77 -0.63 -9.71 1.69
CA PRO A 77 0.25 -10.87 1.51
C PRO A 77 -0.48 -12.17 1.11
N PRO A 78 -1.57 -12.60 1.79
CA PRO A 78 -2.28 -13.80 1.37
C PRO A 78 -3.02 -13.59 0.04
N SER A 79 -3.53 -12.39 -0.26
CA SER A 79 -4.12 -12.09 -1.57
C SER A 79 -3.09 -12.27 -2.70
N TRP A 80 -1.86 -11.82 -2.50
CA TRP A 80 -0.77 -11.96 -3.46
C TRP A 80 -0.36 -13.43 -3.65
N ASN A 81 -0.25 -14.17 -2.55
CA ASN A 81 0.12 -15.59 -2.58
C ASN A 81 -0.96 -16.45 -3.23
N LEU A 82 -2.24 -16.08 -3.12
CA LEU A 82 -3.35 -16.78 -3.74
C LEU A 82 -3.19 -16.87 -5.27
N TRP A 83 -2.69 -15.80 -5.90
CA TRP A 83 -2.47 -15.75 -7.34
C TRP A 83 -1.15 -16.38 -7.81
N ARG A 84 -0.16 -16.53 -6.91
CA ARG A 84 1.21 -16.92 -7.28
C ARG A 84 1.65 -18.29 -6.81
N THR A 85 0.90 -18.92 -5.92
CA THR A 85 1.24 -20.24 -5.36
C THR A 85 0.23 -21.29 -5.81
N GLN A 86 0.57 -22.57 -5.63
CA GLN A 86 -0.27 -23.72 -5.99
C GLN A 86 -0.23 -24.74 -4.86
N GLY A 87 -1.26 -25.60 -4.77
CA GLY A 87 -1.33 -26.66 -3.76
C GLY A 87 -1.57 -26.14 -2.35
N GLU A 88 -0.92 -26.75 -1.35
CA GLU A 88 -1.12 -26.42 0.06
C GLU A 88 -0.85 -24.95 0.43
N PRO A 89 0.23 -24.29 -0.06
CA PRO A 89 0.43 -22.86 0.17
C PRO A 89 -0.72 -21.98 -0.34
N GLN A 90 -1.33 -22.33 -1.48
CA GLN A 90 -2.45 -21.58 -2.03
C GLN A 90 -3.72 -21.78 -1.20
N LYS A 91 -3.98 -23.00 -0.72
CA LYS A 91 -5.10 -23.28 0.18
C LYS A 91 -4.98 -22.50 1.47
N LYS A 92 -3.79 -22.47 2.07
CA LYS A 92 -3.51 -21.65 3.27
C LYS A 92 -3.73 -20.17 2.98
N ALA A 93 -3.18 -19.64 1.89
CA ALA A 93 -3.37 -18.24 1.49
C ALA A 93 -4.86 -17.90 1.29
N LYS A 94 -5.65 -18.82 0.74
CA LYS A 94 -7.12 -18.64 0.61
C LYS A 94 -7.79 -18.52 1.96
N THR A 95 -7.46 -19.40 2.92
CA THR A 95 -8.00 -19.34 4.28
C THR A 95 -7.62 -18.05 4.98
N ASP A 96 -6.33 -17.72 5.02
CA ASP A 96 -5.81 -16.51 5.68
C ASP A 96 -6.43 -15.22 5.07
N PHE A 97 -6.62 -15.19 3.74
CA PHE A 97 -7.27 -14.08 3.06
C PHE A 97 -8.75 -13.95 3.44
N ILE A 98 -9.50 -15.06 3.45
CA ILE A 98 -10.92 -15.06 3.84
C ILE A 98 -11.08 -14.63 5.30
N GLU A 99 -10.22 -15.08 6.22
CA GLU A 99 -10.24 -14.66 7.63
C GLU A 99 -10.00 -13.15 7.76
N SER A 100 -9.03 -12.62 7.02
CA SER A 100 -8.76 -11.18 7.01
C SER A 100 -9.94 -10.36 6.44
N LEU A 101 -10.64 -10.89 5.43
CA LEU A 101 -11.83 -10.25 4.87
C LEU A 101 -13.02 -10.25 5.85
N LYS A 102 -13.21 -11.32 6.63
CA LYS A 102 -14.25 -11.35 7.68
C LYS A 102 -14.04 -10.26 8.73
N VAL A 103 -12.80 -10.05 9.15
CA VAL A 103 -12.47 -8.96 10.09
C VAL A 103 -12.79 -7.58 9.49
N LEU A 104 -12.53 -7.38 8.20
CA LEU A 104 -12.90 -6.13 7.52
C LEU A 104 -14.42 -5.97 7.37
N GLU A 105 -15.14 -7.05 7.12
CA GLU A 105 -16.61 -7.04 7.00
C GLU A 105 -17.29 -6.70 8.33
N GLU A 106 -16.73 -7.10 9.47
CA GLU A 106 -17.25 -6.75 10.80
C GLU A 106 -17.08 -5.26 11.15
N GLU A 107 -16.13 -4.56 10.52
CA GLU A 107 -15.89 -3.13 10.72
C GLU A 107 -16.75 -2.23 9.82
N LEU A 108 -17.06 -2.68 8.59
CA LEU A 108 -17.75 -1.90 7.55
C LEU A 108 -19.27 -1.82 7.75
#